data_AF-A0A840E4P8-F1
#
_entry.id   AF-A0A840E4P8-F1
#
_cell.length_a   1.000
_cell.length_b   1.000
_cell.length_c   1.000
_cell.angle_alpha   90.00
_cell.angle_beta   90.00
_cell.angle_gamma   90.00
#
_symmetry.space_group_name_H-M   'P 1'
#
loop_
_entity.id
_entity.type
_entity.pdbx_description
1 polymer ?
#
loop_
_entity_poly.entity_id
_entity_poly.type
_entity_poly.pdbx_seq_one_letter_code
_entity_poly.pdbx_strand_id
1 'polypeptide(L)'
;MHPRETIRESFVALIKAAKTAAGDNIFNMHDFNLFIETTPTINISIQSETIEDGDDYGVRRRVLTLNVECYATYADSTRFVDQLA
;
A
#
# COMPACT_ATOMS: atom_id res chain seq x y z
N MET A 1 -3.86 5.29 -17.61
CA MET A 1 -3.41 5.16 -16.21
C MET A 1 -2.58 6.35 -15.82
N HIS A 2 -2.85 6.93 -14.65
CA HIS A 2 -2.03 8.00 -14.09
C HIS A 2 -0.74 7.38 -13.50
N PRO A 3 0.46 7.97 -13.61
CA PRO A 3 1.70 7.37 -13.08
C PRO A 3 1.62 6.89 -11.62
N ARG A 4 0.91 7.64 -10.78
CA ARG A 4 0.55 7.27 -9.38
C ARG A 4 -0.18 5.93 -9.26
N GLU A 5 -1.17 5.73 -10.11
CA GLU A 5 -1.96 4.50 -10.17
C GLU A 5 -1.09 3.34 -10.63
N THR A 6 -0.26 3.54 -11.65
CA THR A 6 0.73 2.55 -12.12
C THR A 6 1.70 2.13 -11.03
N ILE A 7 2.21 3.08 -10.23
CA ILE A 7 3.10 2.77 -9.11
C ILE A 7 2.37 1.89 -8.09
N ARG A 8 1.18 2.31 -7.62
CA ARG A 8 0.41 1.52 -6.63
C ARG A 8 0.03 0.13 -7.17
N GLU A 9 -0.40 0.03 -8.43
CA GLU A 9 -0.71 -1.27 -9.06
C GLU A 9 0.53 -2.17 -9.17
N SER A 10 1.71 -1.60 -9.42
CA SER A 10 2.96 -2.36 -9.42
C SER A 10 3.26 -2.94 -8.04
N PHE A 11 3.01 -2.18 -6.97
CA PHE A 11 3.10 -2.69 -5.60
C PHE A 11 2.05 -3.79 -5.34
N VAL A 12 0.79 -3.64 -5.79
CA VAL A 12 -0.23 -4.69 -5.66
C VAL A 12 0.24 -5.98 -6.33
N ALA A 13 0.75 -5.89 -7.56
CA ALA A 13 1.26 -7.03 -8.31
C ALA A 13 2.44 -7.70 -7.59
N LEU A 14 3.35 -6.90 -7.01
CA LEU A 14 4.50 -7.39 -6.24
C LEU A 14 4.07 -8.13 -4.97
N ILE A 15 3.13 -7.58 -4.19
CA ILE A 15 2.62 -8.24 -2.98
C ILE A 15 1.84 -9.51 -3.35
N LYS A 16 1.03 -9.49 -4.41
CA LYS A 16 0.35 -10.69 -4.92
C LYS A 16 1.35 -11.79 -5.30
N ALA A 17 2.44 -11.43 -5.97
CA ALA A 17 3.49 -12.37 -6.37
C ALA A 17 4.22 -12.99 -5.16
N ALA A 18 4.29 -12.26 -4.03
CA ALA A 18 4.87 -12.75 -2.79
C ALA A 18 4.01 -13.83 -2.09
N LYS A 19 2.74 -14.02 -2.52
CA LYS A 19 1.81 -15.04 -1.98
C LYS A 19 1.66 -14.93 -0.45
N THR A 20 1.44 -13.72 0.04
CA THR A 20 1.19 -13.47 1.47
C THR A 20 -0.10 -14.15 1.94
N ALA A 21 -0.31 -14.21 3.26
CA ALA A 21 -1.52 -14.78 3.83
C ALA A 21 -2.81 -14.03 3.43
N ALA A 22 -2.71 -12.77 2.95
CA ALA A 22 -3.84 -12.03 2.40
C ALA A 22 -4.35 -12.58 1.06
N GLY A 23 -3.58 -13.45 0.38
CA GLY A 23 -3.98 -14.03 -0.90
C GLY A 23 -4.30 -12.95 -1.93
N ASP A 24 -5.55 -12.94 -2.42
CA ASP A 24 -6.03 -11.96 -3.40
C ASP A 24 -6.59 -10.67 -2.79
N ASN A 25 -6.72 -10.60 -1.46
CA ASN A 25 -7.27 -9.46 -0.73
C ASN A 25 -6.21 -8.35 -0.57
N ILE A 26 -5.70 -7.89 -1.71
CA ILE A 26 -4.71 -6.81 -1.81
C ILE A 26 -5.34 -5.68 -2.62
N PHE A 27 -5.55 -4.55 -1.96
CA PHE A 27 -6.30 -3.41 -2.49
C PHE A 27 -5.40 -2.21 -2.80
N ASN A 28 -5.84 -1.39 -3.75
CA ASN A 28 -5.24 -0.12 -4.14
C ASN A 28 -6.28 0.98 -3.91
N MET A 29 -6.54 1.31 -2.64
CA MET A 29 -7.55 2.30 -2.27
C MET A 29 -6.92 3.42 -1.46
N HIS A 30 -7.20 4.66 -1.85
CA HIS A 30 -6.77 5.84 -1.10
C HIS A 30 -7.56 5.97 0.21
N ASP A 31 -8.90 5.91 0.12
CA ASP A 31 -9.83 5.91 1.26
C ASP A 31 -10.33 4.49 1.51
N PHE A 32 -9.45 3.63 2.02
CA PHE A 32 -9.79 2.24 2.26
C PHE A 32 -10.76 2.10 3.45
N ASN A 33 -11.91 1.49 3.20
CA ASN A 33 -12.80 1.03 4.25
C ASN A 33 -12.53 -0.44 4.52
N LEU A 34 -12.26 -0.79 5.79
CA LEU A 34 -12.00 -2.16 6.17
C LEU A 34 -13.29 -3.00 6.05
N PHE A 35 -13.28 -3.97 5.14
CA PHE A 35 -14.30 -5.02 5.07
C PHE A 35 -13.81 -6.25 5.86
N ILE A 36 -14.34 -6.45 7.06
CA ILE A 36 -13.89 -7.52 7.99
C ILE A 36 -13.92 -8.90 7.32
N GLU A 37 -14.91 -9.15 6.47
CA GLU A 37 -15.11 -10.40 5.72
C GLU A 37 -13.96 -10.73 4.76
N THR A 38 -13.16 -9.73 4.39
CA THR A 38 -12.01 -9.89 3.49
C THR A 38 -10.71 -10.16 4.23
N THR A 39 -10.70 -10.10 5.57
CA THR A 39 -9.45 -10.29 6.32
C THR A 39 -8.95 -11.74 6.26
N PRO A 40 -7.62 -11.98 6.20
CA PRO A 40 -6.54 -10.99 6.19
C PRO A 40 -6.44 -10.19 4.87
N THR A 41 -6.15 -8.90 4.99
CA THR A 41 -6.16 -7.94 3.88
C THR A 41 -4.96 -7.03 3.93
N ILE A 42 -4.44 -6.63 2.76
CA ILE A 42 -3.42 -5.59 2.62
C ILE A 42 -3.98 -4.45 1.76
N ASN A 43 -3.84 -3.19 2.19
CA ASN A 43 -4.15 -2.02 1.38
C ASN A 43 -2.88 -1.24 1.03
N ILE A 44 -2.78 -0.79 -0.21
CA ILE A 44 -1.72 0.10 -0.69
C ILE A 44 -2.34 1.46 -1.03
N SER A 45 -1.85 2.51 -0.38
CA SER A 45 -2.30 3.88 -0.60
C SER A 45 -1.12 4.85 -0.75
N ILE A 46 -1.37 6.04 -1.31
CA ILE A 46 -0.41 7.15 -1.25
C ILE A 46 -0.87 8.04 -0.11
N GLN A 47 -0.05 8.16 0.93
CA GLN A 47 -0.31 8.98 2.10
C GLN A 47 -0.07 10.46 1.80
N SER A 48 1.04 10.77 1.13
CA SER A 48 1.43 12.13 0.82
C SER A 48 2.20 12.20 -0.49
N GLU A 49 2.10 13.36 -1.13
CA GLU A 49 2.82 13.70 -2.34
C GLU A 49 3.38 15.11 -2.16
N THR A 50 4.69 15.26 -2.34
CA THR A 50 5.35 16.55 -2.35
C THR A 50 6.11 16.72 -3.66
N ILE A 51 6.06 17.93 -4.22
CA ILE A 51 6.94 18.35 -5.29
C ILE A 51 7.95 19.27 -4.64
N GLU A 52 9.20 18.85 -4.66
CA GLU A 52 10.31 19.66 -4.23
C GLU A 52 10.93 20.29 -5.46
N ASP A 53 10.88 21.62 -5.50
CA ASP A 53 11.65 22.42 -6.42
C ASP A 53 13.06 22.55 -5.82
N GLY A 54 14.01 21.81 -6.37
CA GLY A 54 15.41 21.90 -5.96
C GLY A 54 16.10 23.07 -6.66
N ASP A 55 16.92 23.81 -5.92
CA ASP A 55 17.80 24.85 -6.49
C ASP A 55 18.94 24.25 -7.34
N ASP A 56 19.13 22.92 -7.31
CA ASP A 56 20.12 22.20 -8.10
C ASP A 56 19.67 22.00 -9.55
N TYR A 57 20.23 22.80 -10.45
CA TYR A 57 20.16 22.63 -11.91
C TYR A 57 18.74 22.54 -12.51
N GLY A 58 17.72 23.05 -11.81
CA GLY A 58 16.33 23.02 -12.26
C GLY A 58 15.67 21.64 -12.18
N VAL A 59 16.26 20.70 -11.42
CA VAL A 59 15.65 19.39 -11.18
C VAL A 59 14.44 19.55 -10.27
N ARG A 60 13.29 19.07 -10.74
CA ARG A 60 12.08 18.93 -9.92
C ARG A 60 11.96 17.50 -9.45
N ARG A 61 11.91 17.30 -8.14
CA ARG A 61 11.71 15.99 -7.54
C ARG A 61 10.28 15.86 -7.07
N ARG A 62 9.63 14.74 -7.40
CA ARG A 62 8.34 14.36 -6.81
C ARG A 62 8.58 13.21 -5.85
N VAL A 63 8.21 13.40 -4.58
CA VAL A 63 8.30 12.38 -3.55
C VAL A 63 6.90 11.88 -3.24
N LEU A 64 6.74 10.56 -3.25
CA LEU A 64 5.49 9.88 -2.93
C LEU A 64 5.73 9.03 -1.68
N THR A 65 4.91 9.19 -0.66
CA THR A 65 4.90 8.31 0.51
C THR A 65 3.82 7.27 0.30
N LEU A 66 4.23 6.00 0.17
CA LEU A 66 3.29 4.88 0.07
C LEU A 66 3.08 4.25 1.43
N ASN A 67 1.82 3.98 1.77
CA ASN A 67 1.47 3.16 2.91
C ASN A 67 1.12 1.75 2.42
N VAL A 68 1.60 0.74 3.14
CA VAL A 68 1.19 -0.65 3.02
C VAL A 68 0.59 -1.04 4.37
N GLU A 69 -0.73 -1.16 4.41
CA GLU A 69 -1.49 -1.36 5.64
C GLU A 69 -1.98 -2.81 5.70
N CYS A 70 -1.65 -3.53 6.77
CA CYS A 70 -1.98 -4.93 6.96
C CYS A 70 -3.08 -5.08 8.03
N TYR A 71 -4.15 -5.82 7.71
CA TYR A 71 -5.32 -5.98 8.57
C TYR A 71 -5.62 -7.47 8.80
N ALA A 72 -5.82 -7.86 10.06
CA ALA A 72 -6.24 -9.20 10.46
C ALA A 72 -7.18 -9.15 11.67
N THR A 73 -8.23 -9.98 11.69
CA THR A 73 -9.20 -10.07 12.80
C THR A 73 -9.06 -11.40 13.52
N TYR A 74 -8.07 -11.51 14.40
CA TYR A 74 -7.90 -12.67 15.29
C TYR A 74 -7.69 -12.19 16.72
N ALA A 75 -7.97 -13.05 17.71
CA ALA A 75 -7.84 -12.70 19.13
C ALA A 75 -6.42 -12.27 19.55
N ASP A 76 -5.39 -12.73 18.81
CA ASP A 76 -3.98 -12.30 18.92
C ASP A 76 -3.57 -11.42 17.72
N SER A 77 -4.39 -10.40 17.41
CA SER A 77 -4.30 -9.61 16.17
C SER A 77 -2.91 -9.04 15.87
N THR A 78 -2.13 -8.61 16.87
CA THR A 78 -0.79 -8.03 16.66
C THR A 78 0.19 -9.02 16.01
N ARG A 79 0.18 -10.29 16.44
CA ARG A 79 1.08 -11.31 15.88
C ARG A 79 0.72 -11.66 14.45
N PHE A 80 -0.58 -11.73 14.13
CA PHE A 80 -1.04 -12.04 12.78
C PHE A 80 -0.73 -10.91 11.80
N VAL A 81 -0.87 -9.65 12.24
CA VAL A 81 -0.47 -8.48 11.44
C VAL A 81 1.04 -8.48 11.19
N ASP A 82 1.86 -8.80 12.21
CA ASP A 82 3.32 -8.89 12.08
C ASP A 82 3.77 -10.02 11.13
N GLN A 83 3.07 -11.15 11.12
CA GLN A 83 3.32 -12.24 10.16
C GLN A 83 2.84 -11.96 8.73
N LEU A 84 1.90 -11.02 8.58
CA LEU A 84 1.35 -10.63 7.29
C LEU A 84 2.22 -9.60 6.56
N ALA A 85 2.90 -8.74 7.33
CA ALA A 85 3.87 -7.76 6.84
C ALA A 85 5.15 -8.44 6.32
#